data_AF-A0A971EZT4-F1
#
_entry.id   AF-A0A971EZT4-F1
#
_cell.length_a   1.000
_cell.length_b   1.000
_cell.length_c   1.000
_cell.angle_alpha   90.00
_cell.angle_beta   90.00
_cell.angle_gamma   90.00
#
_symmetry.space_group_name_H-M   'P 1'
#
loop_
_entity.id
_entity.type
_entity.pdbx_description
1 polymer ?
#
loop_
_entity_poly.entity_id
_entity_poly.type
_entity_poly.pdbx_seq_one_letter_code
_entity_poly.pdbx_strand_id
1 'polypeptide(L)'
;VAALQEPRVAIPIVAAIAIHNIPEGIAVSVPIYYATGSKKKAFLYSFASGLSEPIGALIGYLILMPFMNDTINGILYAAVAGIMVFISVDELLPSAREYGEHHLSIYGMIAGMVIMAMSLWLFI
;
A
#
# COMPACT_ATOMS: atom_id res chain seq x y z
N VAL A 1 -15.57 6.74 0.93
CA VAL A 1 -16.63 7.47 1.66
C VAL A 1 -16.09 8.61 2.51
N ALA A 2 -15.05 8.42 3.32
CA ALA A 2 -14.38 9.53 4.04
C ALA A 2 -13.91 10.68 3.10
N ALA A 3 -13.26 10.35 1.98
CA ALA A 3 -12.83 11.33 0.98
C ALA A 3 -13.99 11.99 0.19
N LEU A 4 -15.18 11.40 0.19
CA LEU A 4 -16.36 11.96 -0.50
C LEU A 4 -17.10 12.99 0.37
N GLN A 5 -16.90 12.94 1.70
CA GLN A 5 -17.57 13.82 2.64
C GLN A 5 -16.83 15.14 2.85
N GLU A 6 -15.49 15.15 2.79
CA GLU A 6 -14.68 16.37 2.92
C GLU A 6 -13.47 16.39 1.96
N PRO A 7 -13.48 17.25 0.91
CA PRO A 7 -12.37 17.38 -0.03
C PRO A 7 -11.04 17.77 0.63
N ARG A 8 -11.09 18.47 1.78
CA ARG A 8 -9.92 18.86 2.57
C ARG A 8 -9.19 17.65 3.17
N VAL A 9 -9.91 16.57 3.44
CA VAL A 9 -9.35 15.30 3.93
C VAL A 9 -8.99 14.38 2.77
N ALA A 10 -9.74 14.46 1.66
CA ALA A 10 -9.50 13.67 0.46
C ALA A 10 -8.13 13.93 -0.20
N ILE A 11 -7.76 15.21 -0.37
CA ILE A 11 -6.53 15.57 -1.08
C ILE A 11 -5.28 15.04 -0.36
N PRO A 12 -5.09 15.24 0.96
CA PRO A 12 -3.97 14.65 1.70
C PRO A 12 -3.94 13.13 1.64
N ILE A 13 -5.10 12.45 1.75
CA ILE A 13 -5.18 10.99 1.70
C ILE A 13 -4.73 10.47 0.32
N VAL A 14 -5.25 11.05 -0.76
CA VAL A 14 -4.87 10.65 -2.13
C VAL A 14 -3.38 10.88 -2.37
N ALA A 15 -2.83 12.00 -1.89
CA ALA A 15 -1.41 12.27 -1.97
C ALA A 15 -0.58 11.26 -1.16
N ALA A 16 -1.02 10.93 0.05
CA ALA A 16 -0.34 9.94 0.90
C ALA A 16 -0.31 8.54 0.27
N ILE A 17 -1.46 8.09 -0.28
CA ILE A 17 -1.54 6.82 -1.03
C ILE A 17 -0.60 6.88 -2.24
N ALA A 18 -0.68 7.93 -3.06
CA ALA A 18 0.18 8.04 -4.24
C ALA A 18 1.68 8.00 -3.91
N ILE A 19 2.10 8.60 -2.80
CA ILE A 19 3.50 8.56 -2.34
C ILE A 19 3.88 7.16 -1.87
N HIS A 20 3.00 6.45 -1.15
CA HIS A 20 3.26 5.09 -0.65
C HIS A 20 3.39 4.06 -1.79
N ASN A 21 2.60 4.23 -2.86
CA ASN A 21 2.62 3.32 -4.00
C ASN A 21 3.92 3.40 -4.83
N ILE A 22 4.73 4.46 -4.68
CA ILE A 22 6.03 4.56 -5.37
C ILE A 22 7.02 3.52 -4.81
N PRO A 23 7.33 3.49 -3.50
CA PRO A 23 8.10 2.41 -2.89
C PRO A 23 7.57 1.01 -3.20
N GLU A 24 6.26 0.81 -3.14
CA GLU A 24 5.63 -0.48 -3.41
C GLU A 24 5.83 -0.92 -4.88
N GLY A 25 5.64 -0.01 -5.82
CA GLY A 25 5.91 -0.26 -7.24
C GLY A 25 7.38 -0.64 -7.49
N ILE A 26 8.32 -0.02 -6.77
CA ILE A 26 9.74 -0.41 -6.82
C ILE A 26 9.94 -1.82 -6.25
N ALA A 27 9.32 -2.13 -5.12
CA ALA A 27 9.40 -3.43 -4.47
C ALA A 27 8.86 -4.57 -5.36
N VAL A 28 7.86 -4.30 -6.21
CA VAL A 28 7.33 -5.28 -7.18
C VAL A 28 8.18 -5.34 -8.46
N SER A 29 8.61 -4.19 -8.99
CA SER A 29 9.32 -4.14 -10.29
C SER A 29 10.75 -4.68 -10.22
N VAL A 30 11.46 -4.47 -9.11
CA VAL A 30 12.88 -4.86 -8.97
C VAL A 30 13.07 -6.40 -9.03
N PRO A 31 12.34 -7.22 -8.26
CA PRO A 31 12.45 -8.68 -8.35
C PRO A 31 12.10 -9.21 -9.75
N ILE A 32 11.08 -8.65 -10.39
CA ILE A 32 10.68 -9.02 -11.75
C ILE A 32 11.81 -8.70 -12.75
N TYR A 33 12.48 -7.56 -12.58
CA TYR A 33 13.64 -7.23 -13.40
C TYR A 33 14.78 -8.24 -13.21
N TYR A 34 15.12 -8.58 -11.97
CA TYR A 34 16.16 -9.57 -11.67
C TYR A 34 15.81 -10.99 -12.18
N ALA A 35 14.53 -11.37 -12.16
CA ALA A 35 14.07 -12.65 -12.67
C ALA A 35 13.97 -12.72 -14.20
N THR A 36 13.64 -11.60 -14.88
CA THR A 36 13.34 -11.60 -16.33
C THR A 36 14.39 -10.93 -17.20
N GLY A 37 15.29 -10.12 -16.63
CA GLY A 37 16.27 -9.29 -17.33
C GLY A 37 15.67 -8.14 -18.16
N SER A 38 14.34 -7.95 -18.15
CA SER A 38 13.65 -7.00 -19.05
C SER A 38 12.99 -5.86 -18.29
N LYS A 39 13.52 -4.64 -18.48
CA LYS A 39 12.94 -3.41 -17.91
C LYS A 39 11.50 -3.18 -18.36
N LYS A 40 11.17 -3.55 -19.60
CA LYS A 40 9.81 -3.40 -20.14
C LYS A 40 8.82 -4.35 -19.46
N LYS A 41 9.22 -5.60 -19.18
CA LYS A 41 8.38 -6.55 -18.44
C LYS A 41 8.20 -6.12 -16.98
N ALA A 42 9.29 -5.70 -16.33
CA ALA A 42 9.25 -5.16 -14.97
C ALA A 42 8.27 -3.99 -14.84
N PHE A 43 8.33 -3.03 -15.78
CA PHE A 43 7.39 -1.91 -15.82
C PHE A 43 5.95 -2.37 -16.06
N LEU A 44 5.69 -3.21 -17.08
CA LEU A 44 4.33 -3.62 -17.42
C LEU A 44 3.66 -4.42 -16.30
N TYR A 45 4.37 -5.34 -15.66
CA TYR A 45 3.82 -6.13 -14.56
C TYR A 45 3.63 -5.30 -13.29
N SER A 46 4.56 -4.41 -12.96
CA SER A 46 4.40 -3.48 -11.83
C SER A 46 3.23 -2.50 -12.08
N PHE A 47 3.08 -1.98 -13.30
CA PHE A 47 1.96 -1.12 -13.67
C PHE A 47 0.62 -1.87 -13.62
N ALA A 48 0.57 -3.11 -14.12
CA ALA A 48 -0.63 -3.94 -14.04
C ALA A 48 -1.01 -4.26 -12.59
N SER A 49 -0.02 -4.51 -11.72
CA SER A 49 -0.22 -4.68 -10.28
C SER A 49 -0.74 -3.39 -9.64
N GLY A 50 -0.16 -2.22 -9.93
CA GLY A 50 -0.65 -0.94 -9.41
C GLY A 50 -2.06 -0.58 -9.88
N LEU A 51 -2.47 -0.98 -11.09
CA LEU A 51 -3.86 -0.83 -11.55
C LEU A 51 -4.86 -1.71 -10.80
N SER A 52 -4.41 -2.77 -10.13
CA SER A 52 -5.31 -3.67 -9.40
C SER A 52 -5.96 -2.98 -8.20
N GLU A 53 -5.29 -2.02 -7.56
CA GLU A 53 -5.83 -1.24 -6.44
C GLU A 53 -7.06 -0.38 -6.82
N PRO A 54 -7.00 0.54 -7.81
CA PRO A 54 -8.16 1.34 -8.17
C PRO A 54 -9.30 0.50 -8.74
N ILE A 55 -8.98 -0.58 -9.46
CA ILE A 55 -9.99 -1.52 -9.99
C ILE A 55 -10.67 -2.25 -8.82
N GLY A 56 -9.89 -2.79 -7.89
CA GLY A 56 -10.38 -3.47 -6.70
C GLY A 56 -11.20 -2.54 -5.80
N ALA A 57 -10.74 -1.30 -5.62
CA ALA A 57 -11.47 -0.28 -4.88
C ALA A 57 -12.82 0.07 -5.54
N LEU A 58 -12.85 0.20 -6.86
CA LEU A 58 -14.09 0.46 -7.60
C LEU A 58 -15.08 -0.71 -7.49
N ILE A 59 -14.61 -1.94 -7.71
CA ILE A 59 -15.43 -3.14 -7.59
C ILE A 59 -15.97 -3.29 -6.16
N GLY A 60 -15.09 -3.17 -5.17
CA GLY A 60 -15.45 -3.23 -3.75
C GLY A 60 -16.46 -2.15 -3.37
N TYR A 61 -16.27 -0.91 -3.85
CA TYR A 61 -17.24 0.16 -3.64
C TYR A 61 -18.60 -0.17 -4.24
N LEU A 62 -18.68 -0.59 -5.50
CA LEU A 62 -19.96 -0.89 -6.17
C LEU A 62 -20.71 -2.03 -5.48
N ILE A 63 -20.02 -3.05 -4.99
CA ILE A 63 -20.63 -4.19 -4.29
C ILE A 63 -21.09 -3.80 -2.89
N LEU A 64 -20.25 -3.06 -2.15
CA LEU A 64 -20.49 -2.80 -0.73
C LEU A 64 -21.30 -1.54 -0.45
N MET A 65 -21.38 -0.60 -1.40
CA MET A 65 -22.11 0.67 -1.25
C MET A 65 -23.53 0.52 -0.67
N PRO A 66 -24.37 -0.45 -1.11
CA PRO A 66 -25.72 -0.61 -0.56
C PRO A 66 -25.76 -1.04 0.91
N PHE A 67 -24.65 -1.63 1.40
CA PHE A 67 -24.53 -2.20 2.73
C PHE A 67 -23.67 -1.34 3.67
N MET A 68 -23.07 -0.25 3.17
CA MET A 68 -22.14 0.55 3.95
C MET A 68 -22.80 1.18 5.19
N ASN A 69 -22.21 0.91 6.36
CA ASN A 69 -22.49 1.57 7.63
C ASN A 69 -21.20 1.63 8.47
N ASP A 70 -21.23 2.31 9.61
CA ASP A 70 -20.04 2.52 10.45
C ASP A 70 -19.42 1.21 10.94
N THR A 71 -20.24 0.20 11.27
CA THR A 71 -19.78 -1.13 11.68
C THR A 71 -19.04 -1.83 10.54
N ILE A 72 -19.59 -1.83 9.33
CA ILE A 72 -18.96 -2.43 8.15
C ILE A 72 -17.68 -1.68 7.79
N ASN A 73 -17.67 -0.35 7.87
CA ASN A 73 -16.45 0.45 7.69
C ASN A 73 -15.36 0.04 8.69
N GLY A 74 -15.71 -0.10 9.97
CA GLY A 74 -14.77 -0.55 11.00
C GLY A 74 -14.19 -1.95 10.72
N ILE A 75 -15.05 -2.89 10.33
CA ILE A 75 -14.63 -4.26 9.96
C ILE A 75 -13.70 -4.23 8.74
N LEU A 76 -14.05 -3.46 7.70
CA LEU A 76 -13.24 -3.34 6.48
C LEU A 76 -11.88 -2.71 6.78
N TYR A 77 -11.83 -1.64 7.57
CA TYR A 77 -10.57 -1.01 7.96
C TYR A 77 -9.69 -1.96 8.80
N ALA A 78 -10.29 -2.70 9.73
CA ALA A 78 -9.56 -3.71 10.51
C ALA A 78 -9.00 -4.83 9.61
N ALA A 79 -9.79 -5.33 8.66
CA ALA A 79 -9.38 -6.36 7.72
C ALA A 79 -8.24 -5.88 6.81
N VAL A 80 -8.38 -4.69 6.21
CA VAL A 80 -7.36 -4.09 5.34
C VAL A 80 -6.07 -3.83 6.12
N ALA A 81 -6.16 -3.26 7.33
CA ALA A 81 -4.99 -3.05 8.18
C ALA A 81 -4.28 -4.37 8.51
N GLY A 82 -5.03 -5.43 8.85
CA GLY A 82 -4.48 -6.75 9.12
C GLY A 82 -3.76 -7.36 7.91
N ILE A 83 -4.35 -7.28 6.72
CA ILE A 83 -3.74 -7.76 5.47
C ILE A 83 -2.45 -7.00 5.17
N MET A 84 -2.45 -5.68 5.31
CA MET A 84 -1.25 -4.86 5.06
C MET A 84 -0.11 -5.15 6.03
N VAL A 85 -0.43 -5.42 7.31
CA VAL A 85 0.56 -5.86 8.30
C VAL A 85 1.13 -7.23 7.92
N PHE A 86 0.28 -8.18 7.51
CA PHE A 86 0.72 -9.51 7.06
C PHE A 86 1.66 -9.40 5.86
N ILE A 87 1.26 -8.70 4.79
CA ILE A 87 2.08 -8.49 3.60
C ILE A 87 3.42 -7.84 3.98
N SER A 88 3.40 -6.82 4.84
CA SER A 88 4.62 -6.12 5.26
C SER A 88 5.61 -7.01 6.01
N VAL A 89 5.11 -7.84 6.94
CA VAL A 89 5.96 -8.63 7.85
C VAL A 89 6.33 -10.00 7.27
N ASP A 90 5.41 -10.66 6.57
CA ASP A 90 5.57 -12.03 6.10
C ASP A 90 6.08 -12.11 4.65
N GLU A 91 5.78 -11.11 3.81
CA GLU A 91 6.19 -11.14 2.40
C GLU A 91 7.31 -10.12 2.12
N LEU A 92 7.08 -8.84 2.43
CA LEU A 92 8.00 -7.76 2.06
C LEU A 92 9.27 -7.76 2.91
N LEU A 93 9.18 -7.96 4.23
CA LEU A 93 10.36 -7.98 5.10
C LEU A 93 11.31 -9.16 4.78
N PRO A 94 10.85 -10.41 4.61
CA PRO A 94 11.71 -11.51 4.18
C PRO A 94 12.33 -11.26 2.80
N SER A 95 11.54 -10.79 1.83
CA SER A 95 12.05 -10.42 0.50
C SER A 95 13.13 -9.35 0.58
N ALA A 96 12.95 -8.32 1.41
CA ALA A 96 13.94 -7.28 1.63
C ALA A 96 15.21 -7.80 2.32
N ARG A 97 15.14 -8.88 3.11
CA ARG A 97 16.32 -9.55 3.70
C ARG A 97 17.02 -10.49 2.74
N GLU A 98 16.29 -11.10 1.81
CA GLU A 98 16.85 -12.01 0.80
C GLU A 98 17.62 -11.24 -0.28
N TYR A 99 17.08 -10.11 -0.74
CA TYR A 99 17.68 -9.30 -1.80
C TYR A 99 18.52 -8.11 -1.29
N GLY A 100 18.62 -7.92 0.03
CA GLY A 100 19.29 -6.77 0.65
C GLY A 100 20.05 -7.15 1.93
N GLU A 101 20.61 -6.14 2.59
CA GLU A 101 21.39 -6.33 3.82
C GLU A 101 20.47 -6.45 5.05
N HIS A 102 20.63 -7.53 5.82
CA HIS A 102 19.69 -7.92 6.88
C HIS A 102 19.37 -6.81 7.90
N HIS A 103 20.35 -6.00 8.30
CA HIS A 103 20.16 -4.90 9.25
C HIS A 103 19.50 -3.67 8.61
N LEU A 104 19.85 -3.35 7.36
CA LEU A 104 19.28 -2.19 6.65
C LEU A 104 17.77 -2.39 6.42
N SER A 105 17.32 -3.61 6.14
CA SER A 105 15.89 -3.92 5.95
C SER A 105 15.08 -3.70 7.22
N ILE A 106 15.64 -4.02 8.40
CA ILE A 106 14.98 -3.76 9.69
C ILE A 106 14.97 -2.25 10.00
N TYR A 107 16.09 -1.55 9.80
CA TYR A 107 16.14 -0.11 10.02
C TYR A 107 15.19 0.65 9.09
N GLY A 108 15.10 0.25 7.82
CA GLY A 108 14.16 0.80 6.86
C GLY A 108 12.70 0.59 7.27
N MET A 109 12.35 -0.61 7.75
CA MET A 109 11.02 -0.91 8.27
C MET A 109 10.66 -0.02 9.47
N ILE A 110 11.53 0.03 10.48
CA ILE A 110 11.30 0.84 11.70
C ILE A 110 11.20 2.33 11.34
N ALA A 111 12.11 2.83 10.50
CA ALA A 111 12.06 4.23 10.05
C ALA A 111 10.77 4.54 9.29
N GLY A 112 10.31 3.65 8.41
CA GLY A 112 9.03 3.77 7.72
C GLY A 112 7.84 3.83 8.69
N MET A 113 7.81 2.94 9.69
CA MET A 113 6.79 2.96 10.75
C MET A 113 6.80 4.28 11.53
N VAL A 114 7.98 4.82 11.87
CA VAL A 114 8.11 6.11 12.56
C VAL A 114 7.62 7.26 11.68
N ILE A 115 7.97 7.29 10.39
CA ILE A 115 7.50 8.32 9.45
C ILE A 115 5.97 8.29 9.35
N MET A 116 5.37 7.11 9.25
CA MET A 116 3.91 6.95 9.22
C MET A 116 3.24 7.37 10.54
N ALA A 117 3.84 7.03 11.69
CA ALA A 117 3.32 7.47 12.98
C ALA A 117 3.39 9.00 13.15
N MET A 118 4.49 9.63 12.72
CA MET A 118 4.64 11.08 12.77
C MET A 118 3.71 11.80 11.79
N SER A 119 3.49 11.26 10.59
CA SER A 119 2.55 11.86 9.65
C SER A 119 1.13 11.85 10.22
N LEU A 120 0.69 10.73 10.80
CA LEU A 120 -0.61 10.64 11.46
C LEU A 120 -0.73 11.64 12.63
N TRP A 121 0.32 11.80 13.44
CA TRP A 121 0.34 12.81 14.51
C TRP A 121 0.17 14.23 13.99
N LEU A 122 0.83 14.57 12.87
CA LEU A 122 0.81 15.92 12.30
C LEU A 122 -0.52 16.29 11.62
N PHE A 123 -1.30 15.29 11.19
CA PHE A 123 -2.55 15.48 10.44
C PHE A 123 -3.83 15.10 11.21
N ILE A 124 -3.71 14.60 12.44
CA ILE A 124 -4.78 14.49 13.45
C ILE A 124 -4.83 15.78 14.27
#